data_AF-A0A6N8J3P1-F1
#
_entry.id   AF-A0A6N8J3P1-F1
#
_cell.length_a   1.000
_cell.length_b   1.000
_cell.length_c   1.000
_cell.angle_alpha   90.00
_cell.angle_beta   90.00
_cell.angle_gamma   90.00
#
_symmetry.space_group_name_H-M   'P 1'
#
loop_
_entity.id
_entity.type
_entity.pdbx_description
1 polymer ?
#
loop_
_entity_poly.entity_id
_entity_poly.type
_entity_poly.pdbx_seq_one_letter_code
_entity_poly.pdbx_strand_id
1 'polypeptide(L)'
;MIIKYGCLAVIACFASHTLQAQVKVQGEVKHALQLTPAYLVKMTRVTASANDHDGKAHSYSGIAVSEILDSAGVTTGAQLRGKNLAKYMLVKCADGYEVVFSLAELDNNFTDRVVILADSVDGKPLPEGKGPYKLIVPGEKKPARSCFQVTDIIIGAAK
;
A
#
# COMPACT_ATOMS: atom_id res chain seq x y z
N MET A 1 17.78 -67.20 6.40
CA MET A 1 16.96 -66.86 5.22
C MET A 1 16.27 -65.53 5.50
N ILE A 2 16.86 -64.46 4.95
CA ILE A 2 16.35 -63.12 4.58
C ILE A 2 15.41 -62.39 5.56
N ILE A 3 15.98 -61.34 6.16
CA ILE A 3 15.33 -60.28 6.94
C ILE A 3 14.71 -59.27 5.96
N LYS A 4 13.42 -58.92 6.11
CA LYS A 4 12.78 -57.82 5.38
C LYS A 4 12.61 -56.61 6.32
N TYR A 5 13.51 -55.64 6.22
CA TYR A 5 13.33 -54.31 6.81
C TYR A 5 12.42 -53.49 5.91
N GLY A 6 11.22 -53.15 6.40
CA GLY A 6 10.31 -52.22 5.76
C GLY A 6 10.81 -50.79 5.92
N CYS A 7 11.21 -50.17 4.80
CA CYS A 7 11.59 -48.77 4.75
C CYS A 7 10.32 -47.90 4.80
N LEU A 8 10.05 -47.25 5.93
CA LEU A 8 8.98 -46.27 6.08
C LEU A 8 9.51 -44.94 5.51
N ALA A 9 9.10 -44.59 4.28
CA ALA A 9 9.44 -43.31 3.68
C ALA A 9 8.62 -42.19 4.34
N VAL A 10 9.29 -41.34 5.13
CA VAL A 10 8.71 -40.11 5.67
C VAL A 10 8.72 -39.06 4.55
N ILE A 11 7.55 -38.75 4.00
CA ILE A 11 7.38 -37.64 3.05
C ILE A 11 7.37 -36.34 3.85
N ALA A 12 8.49 -35.63 3.86
CA ALA A 12 8.56 -34.26 4.37
C ALA A 12 7.92 -33.30 3.33
N CYS A 13 6.72 -32.82 3.62
CA CYS A 13 6.06 -31.79 2.84
C CYS A 13 6.70 -30.44 3.16
N PHE A 14 7.63 -29.98 2.32
CA PHE A 14 8.16 -28.62 2.41
C PHE A 14 7.14 -27.65 1.81
N ALA A 15 6.40 -26.95 2.67
CA ALA A 15 5.55 -25.85 2.25
C ALA A 15 6.43 -24.66 1.84
N SER A 16 6.61 -24.47 0.53
CA SER A 16 7.24 -23.28 -0.04
C SER A 16 6.42 -22.04 0.33
N HIS A 17 6.91 -21.26 1.30
CA HIS A 17 6.38 -19.92 1.53
C HIS A 17 6.88 -19.01 0.41
N THR A 18 6.06 -18.82 -0.63
CA THR A 18 6.25 -17.67 -1.52
C THR A 18 6.10 -16.40 -0.68
N LEU A 19 7.19 -15.64 -0.51
CA LEU A 19 7.15 -14.27 0.02
C LEU A 19 6.27 -13.44 -0.92
N GLN A 20 4.98 -13.33 -0.60
CA GLN A 20 4.10 -12.41 -1.31
C GLN A 20 4.59 -10.99 -1.02
N ALA A 21 4.68 -10.17 -2.06
CA ALA A 21 4.97 -8.76 -1.89
C ALA A 21 3.94 -8.11 -0.98
N GLN A 22 4.38 -7.18 -0.14
CA GLN A 22 3.56 -6.51 0.85
C GLN A 22 4.01 -5.07 1.03
N VAL A 23 3.12 -4.21 1.51
CA VAL A 23 3.46 -2.85 1.98
C VAL A 23 3.43 -2.82 3.50
N LYS A 24 4.48 -2.28 4.13
CA LYS A 24 4.53 -2.10 5.59
C LYS A 24 3.98 -0.73 5.96
N VAL A 25 3.11 -0.67 6.97
CA VAL A 25 2.63 0.58 7.56
C VAL A 25 3.22 0.71 8.96
N GLN A 26 4.01 1.76 9.20
CA GLN A 26 4.82 1.89 10.41
C GLN A 26 5.06 3.37 10.81
N GLY A 27 5.87 3.60 11.84
CA GLY A 27 6.14 4.93 12.39
C GLY A 27 5.18 5.30 13.52
N GLU A 28 4.66 6.52 13.52
CA GLU A 28 3.67 7.00 14.50
C GLU A 28 2.26 6.43 14.25
N VAL A 29 2.13 5.11 14.40
CA VAL A 29 0.88 4.35 14.27
C VAL A 29 0.53 3.65 15.59
N LYS A 30 -0.75 3.38 15.84
CA LYS A 30 -1.16 2.56 16.99
C LYS A 30 -0.91 1.07 16.74
N HIS A 31 -1.12 0.65 15.49
CA HIS A 31 -0.95 -0.73 15.05
C HIS A 31 -0.16 -0.73 13.74
N ALA A 32 1.03 -1.30 13.74
CA ALA A 32 1.78 -1.52 12.51
C ALA A 32 1.05 -2.56 11.65
N LEU A 33 0.96 -2.31 10.34
CA LEU A 33 0.26 -3.20 9.40
C LEU A 33 1.23 -3.82 8.40
N GLN A 34 0.91 -5.02 7.95
CA GLN A 34 1.52 -5.65 6.78
C GLN A 34 0.41 -5.88 5.75
N LEU A 35 0.37 -5.01 4.75
CA LEU A 35 -0.62 -5.02 3.68
C LEU A 35 -0.26 -6.11 2.66
N THR A 36 -0.54 -7.36 3.04
CA THR A 36 -0.47 -8.52 2.16
C THR A 36 -1.73 -8.58 1.28
N PRO A 37 -1.72 -9.34 0.16
CA PRO A 37 -2.93 -9.56 -0.63
C PRO A 37 -4.12 -10.08 0.20
N ALA A 38 -3.86 -10.97 1.16
CA ALA A 38 -4.88 -11.52 2.06
C ALA A 38 -5.40 -10.50 3.09
N TYR A 39 -4.64 -9.46 3.39
CA TYR A 39 -5.10 -8.34 4.20
C TYR A 39 -6.00 -7.42 3.37
N LEU A 40 -5.53 -7.02 2.18
CA LEU A 40 -6.19 -6.05 1.32
C LEU A 40 -7.55 -6.54 0.79
N VAL A 41 -7.72 -7.85 0.57
CA VAL A 41 -9.02 -8.41 0.13
C VAL A 41 -10.15 -8.22 1.15
N LYS A 42 -9.81 -7.97 2.41
CA LYS A 42 -10.78 -7.71 3.49
C LYS A 42 -11.19 -6.24 3.58
N MET A 43 -10.50 -5.36 2.85
CA MET A 43 -10.73 -3.92 2.88
C MET A 43 -11.64 -3.50 1.73
N THR A 44 -12.35 -2.38 1.92
CA THR A 44 -13.21 -1.81 0.88
C THR A 44 -12.38 -1.31 -0.29
N ARG A 45 -12.62 -1.88 -1.47
CA ARG A 45 -11.95 -1.48 -2.71
C ARG A 45 -12.59 -0.22 -3.29
N VAL A 46 -11.76 0.66 -3.80
CA VAL A 46 -12.14 1.90 -4.48
C VAL A 46 -11.41 2.01 -5.82
N THR A 47 -11.92 2.87 -6.70
CA THR A 47 -11.32 3.17 -8.00
C THR A 47 -10.93 4.63 -8.12
N ALA A 48 -9.79 4.90 -8.74
CA ALA A 48 -9.34 6.24 -9.08
C ALA A 48 -8.87 6.32 -10.53
N SER A 49 -9.21 7.40 -11.22
CA SER A 49 -8.73 7.68 -12.58
C SER A 49 -7.43 8.47 -12.51
N ALA A 50 -6.43 8.06 -13.29
CA ALA A 50 -5.20 8.83 -13.50
C ALA A 50 -4.70 8.66 -14.92
N ASN A 51 -4.14 9.74 -15.46
CA ASN A 51 -3.54 9.73 -16.79
C ASN A 51 -2.12 9.15 -16.73
N ASP A 52 -1.74 8.41 -17.76
CA ASP A 52 -0.34 8.08 -17.99
C ASP A 52 0.44 9.27 -18.59
N HIS A 53 1.71 9.03 -18.92
CA HIS A 53 2.59 10.04 -19.51
C HIS A 53 2.08 10.54 -20.88
N ASP A 54 1.34 9.70 -21.61
CA ASP A 54 0.82 10.00 -22.94
C ASP A 54 -0.57 10.67 -22.86
N GLY A 55 -1.05 10.97 -21.65
CA GLY A 55 -2.33 11.63 -21.40
C GLY A 55 -3.53 10.68 -21.45
N LYS A 56 -3.32 9.37 -21.58
CA LYS A 56 -4.40 8.38 -21.59
C LYS A 56 -4.88 8.11 -20.17
N ALA A 57 -6.18 8.24 -19.96
CA ALA A 57 -6.81 7.92 -18.68
C ALA A 57 -6.86 6.40 -18.45
N HIS A 58 -6.50 5.99 -17.23
CA HIS A 58 -6.56 4.61 -16.76
C HIS A 58 -7.34 4.52 -15.46
N SER A 59 -8.08 3.43 -15.26
CA SER A 59 -8.83 3.16 -14.04
C SER A 59 -8.02 2.26 -13.12
N TYR A 60 -7.55 2.79 -12.01
CA TYR A 60 -6.80 2.05 -11.00
C TYR A 60 -7.74 1.60 -9.89
N SER A 61 -7.60 0.36 -9.43
CA SER A 61 -8.35 -0.16 -8.28
C SER A 61 -7.41 -0.57 -7.15
N GLY A 62 -7.86 -0.35 -5.92
CA GLY A 62 -7.09 -0.64 -4.72
C GLY A 62 -7.80 -0.17 -3.47
N ILE A 63 -7.02 0.16 -2.43
CA ILE A 63 -7.56 0.61 -1.15
C ILE A 63 -7.27 2.10 -0.96
N ALA A 64 -8.23 2.84 -0.42
CA ALA A 64 -8.05 4.23 -0.05
C ALA A 64 -6.95 4.35 1.02
N VAL A 65 -6.04 5.31 0.85
CA VAL A 65 -4.99 5.54 1.84
C VAL A 65 -5.59 5.94 3.19
N SER A 66 -6.65 6.75 3.22
CA SER A 66 -7.38 7.09 4.45
C SER A 66 -7.82 5.86 5.24
N GLU A 67 -8.42 4.86 4.59
CA GLU A 67 -8.82 3.59 5.21
C GLU A 67 -7.62 2.81 5.80
N ILE A 68 -6.48 2.82 5.10
CA ILE A 68 -5.24 2.21 5.58
C ILE A 68 -4.74 2.93 6.84
N LEU A 69 -4.75 4.27 6.84
CA LEU A 69 -4.32 5.09 7.96
C LEU A 69 -5.24 4.89 9.18
N ASP A 70 -6.55 4.84 8.96
CA ASP A 70 -7.54 4.57 10.00
C ASP A 70 -7.35 3.17 10.60
N SER A 71 -7.13 2.15 9.77
CA SER A 71 -6.82 0.78 10.20
C SER A 71 -5.53 0.70 11.04
N ALA A 72 -4.53 1.53 10.75
CA ALA A 72 -3.29 1.63 11.53
C ALA A 72 -3.44 2.49 12.80
N GLY A 73 -4.60 3.13 12.98
CA GLY A 73 -4.91 4.00 14.11
C GLY A 73 -4.13 5.32 14.08
N VAL A 74 -3.85 5.84 12.89
CA VAL A 74 -3.21 7.15 12.68
C VAL A 74 -4.12 8.27 13.18
N THR A 75 -3.51 9.40 13.55
CA THR A 75 -4.27 10.60 13.93
C THR A 75 -4.94 11.20 12.70
N THR A 76 -6.26 11.07 12.58
CA THR A 76 -7.09 11.56 11.46
C THR A 76 -8.29 12.39 11.96
N GLY A 77 -9.04 12.98 11.03
CA GLY A 77 -10.28 13.71 11.23
C GLY A 77 -10.17 14.85 12.23
N ALA A 78 -11.09 14.90 13.20
CA ALA A 78 -11.11 15.94 14.24
C ALA A 78 -9.84 15.99 15.11
N GLN A 79 -9.00 14.95 15.08
CA GLN A 79 -7.73 14.92 15.80
C GLN A 79 -6.59 15.62 15.04
N LEU A 80 -6.72 15.85 13.73
CA LEU A 80 -5.78 16.60 12.90
C LEU A 80 -5.89 18.11 13.15
N ARG A 81 -5.38 18.55 14.30
CA ARG A 81 -5.34 19.95 14.71
C ARG A 81 -4.09 20.26 15.54
N GLY A 82 -3.72 21.54 15.62
CA GLY A 82 -2.54 21.98 16.37
C GLY A 82 -1.27 21.26 15.88
N LYS A 83 -0.48 20.72 16.81
CA LYS A 83 0.77 19.99 16.48
C LYS A 83 0.58 18.78 15.55
N ASN A 84 -0.63 18.21 15.49
CA ASN A 84 -0.89 17.07 14.61
C ASN A 84 -0.93 17.45 13.13
N LEU A 85 -1.07 18.74 12.79
CA LEU A 85 -0.98 19.21 11.40
C LEU A 85 0.46 19.18 10.85
N ALA A 86 1.46 19.04 11.72
CA ALA A 86 2.85 18.84 11.32
C ALA A 86 3.19 17.35 11.06
N LYS A 87 2.19 16.45 11.15
CA LYS A 87 2.38 15.03 10.84
C LYS A 87 2.25 14.78 9.34
N TYR A 88 2.99 13.78 8.88
CA TYR A 88 3.09 13.43 7.47
C TYR A 88 3.15 11.93 7.26
N MET A 89 2.81 11.52 6.04
CA MET A 89 3.04 10.20 5.49
C MET A 89 4.22 10.27 4.50
N LEU A 90 5.27 9.52 4.77
CA LEU A 90 6.38 9.23 3.86
C LEU A 90 6.11 7.88 3.19
N VAL A 91 6.18 7.84 1.86
CA VAL A 91 6.07 6.60 1.08
C VAL A 91 7.43 6.27 0.49
N LYS A 92 7.86 5.02 0.62
CA LYS A 92 9.09 4.49 -0.01
C LYS A 92 8.77 3.47 -1.09
N CYS A 93 9.56 3.52 -2.15
CA CYS A 93 9.47 2.63 -3.29
C CYS A 93 10.68 1.68 -3.36
N ALA A 94 10.53 0.58 -4.09
CA ALA A 94 11.57 -0.44 -4.22
C ALA A 94 12.90 0.09 -4.81
N ASP A 95 12.85 1.14 -5.63
CA ASP A 95 13.99 1.81 -6.24
C ASP A 95 14.63 2.90 -5.35
N GLY A 96 14.14 3.07 -4.12
CA GLY A 96 14.58 4.11 -3.20
C GLY A 96 13.92 5.47 -3.43
N TYR A 97 12.95 5.57 -4.36
CA TYR A 97 12.16 6.79 -4.54
C TYR A 97 11.26 7.05 -3.32
N GLU A 98 11.20 8.32 -2.90
CA GLU A 98 10.47 8.74 -1.71
C GLU A 98 9.57 9.93 -2.00
N VAL A 99 8.34 9.90 -1.48
CA VAL A 99 7.37 11.00 -1.60
C VAL A 99 6.68 11.24 -0.27
N VAL A 100 6.32 12.51 -0.01
CA VAL A 100 5.72 12.94 1.26
C VAL A 100 4.37 13.61 1.02
N PHE A 101 3.45 13.38 1.96
CA PHE A 101 2.15 14.02 2.06
C PHE A 101 1.93 14.48 3.48
N SER A 102 1.37 15.68 3.67
CA SER A 102 0.78 16.01 4.96
C SER A 102 -0.41 15.07 5.25
N LEU A 103 -0.71 14.78 6.52
CA LEU A 103 -1.88 13.95 6.83
C LEU A 103 -3.21 14.62 6.40
N ALA A 104 -3.26 15.95 6.38
CA ALA A 104 -4.43 16.70 5.90
C ALA A 104 -4.71 16.50 4.39
N GLU A 105 -3.70 16.24 3.56
CA GLU A 105 -3.90 15.91 2.14
C GLU A 105 -4.56 14.54 1.93
N LEU A 106 -4.60 13.69 2.96
CA LEU A 106 -5.08 12.31 2.90
C LEU A 106 -6.37 12.10 3.71
N ASP A 107 -6.91 13.17 4.28
CA ASP A 107 -8.04 13.12 5.22
C ASP A 107 -9.32 13.65 4.58
N ASN A 108 -10.39 12.86 4.66
CA ASN A 108 -11.67 13.18 4.02
C ASN A 108 -12.37 14.42 4.65
N ASN A 109 -11.98 14.86 5.84
CA ASN A 109 -12.50 16.11 6.41
C ASN A 109 -11.80 17.37 5.85
N PHE A 110 -10.68 17.20 5.15
CA PHE A 110 -9.89 18.29 4.57
C PHE A 110 -9.98 18.34 3.05
N THR A 111 -10.16 17.20 2.38
CA THR A 111 -10.22 17.13 0.93
C THR A 111 -11.09 15.97 0.44
N ASP A 112 -11.76 16.17 -0.69
CA ASP A 112 -12.48 15.10 -1.41
C ASP A 112 -11.54 14.21 -2.24
N ARG A 113 -10.23 14.53 -2.28
CA ARG A 113 -9.26 13.77 -3.05
C ARG A 113 -8.98 12.42 -2.38
N VAL A 114 -9.35 11.35 -3.06
CA VAL A 114 -9.05 9.99 -2.61
C VAL A 114 -7.73 9.51 -3.23
N VAL A 115 -6.67 9.51 -2.44
CA VAL A 115 -5.40 8.84 -2.77
C VAL A 115 -5.56 7.34 -2.53
N ILE A 116 -5.10 6.50 -3.46
CA ILE A 116 -5.24 5.05 -3.36
C ILE A 116 -3.91 4.32 -3.47
N LEU A 117 -3.77 3.23 -2.72
CA LEU A 117 -2.76 2.20 -2.95
C LEU A 117 -3.36 1.18 -3.92
N ALA A 118 -3.03 1.31 -5.20
CA ALA A 118 -3.54 0.46 -6.26
C ALA A 118 -2.74 -0.84 -6.37
N ASP A 119 -3.44 -1.94 -6.64
CA ASP A 119 -2.88 -3.25 -6.97
C ASP A 119 -3.27 -3.71 -8.40
N SER A 120 -4.10 -2.92 -9.08
CA SER A 120 -4.65 -3.24 -10.40
C SER A 120 -4.96 -1.99 -11.22
N VAL A 121 -4.92 -2.15 -12.53
CA VAL A 121 -5.24 -1.13 -13.54
C VAL A 121 -6.07 -1.76 -14.66
N ASP A 122 -7.16 -1.10 -15.05
CA ASP A 122 -8.09 -1.53 -16.09
C ASP A 122 -8.54 -3.00 -15.93
N GLY A 123 -8.81 -3.40 -14.68
CA GLY A 123 -9.24 -4.76 -14.32
C GLY A 123 -8.16 -5.83 -14.38
N LYS A 124 -6.89 -5.46 -14.60
CA LYS A 124 -5.74 -6.37 -14.66
C LYS A 124 -4.72 -6.04 -13.56
N PRO A 125 -3.81 -6.96 -13.21
CA PRO A 125 -2.67 -6.64 -12.36
C PRO A 125 -1.86 -5.47 -12.93
N LEU A 126 -1.19 -4.72 -12.06
CA LEU A 126 -0.25 -3.68 -12.51
C LEU A 126 0.84 -4.28 -13.42
N PRO A 127 1.26 -3.55 -14.48
CA PRO A 127 2.33 -4.00 -15.35
C PRO A 127 3.64 -4.27 -14.60
N GLU A 128 4.49 -5.11 -15.18
CA GLU A 128 5.84 -5.35 -14.69
C GLU A 128 6.62 -4.03 -14.51
N GLY A 129 7.41 -3.95 -13.45
CA GLY A 129 8.14 -2.73 -13.07
C GLY A 129 7.28 -1.60 -12.51
N LYS A 130 5.94 -1.69 -12.56
CA LYS A 130 5.01 -0.71 -11.95
C LYS A 130 4.34 -1.23 -10.68
N GLY A 131 4.16 -2.55 -10.61
CA GLY A 131 3.56 -3.25 -9.47
C GLY A 131 4.57 -3.85 -8.49
N PRO A 132 4.09 -4.59 -7.47
CA PRO A 132 2.69 -5.04 -7.30
C PRO A 132 1.78 -4.00 -6.65
N TYR A 133 2.35 -2.91 -6.11
CA TYR A 133 1.59 -1.81 -5.53
C TYR A 133 2.05 -0.48 -6.10
N LYS A 134 1.11 0.37 -6.47
CA LYS A 134 1.37 1.72 -7.00
C LYS A 134 0.52 2.72 -6.23
N LEU A 135 1.11 3.83 -5.81
CA LEU A 135 0.34 4.95 -5.28
C LEU A 135 -0.28 5.74 -6.44
N ILE A 136 -1.56 6.08 -6.32
CA ILE A 136 -2.26 6.93 -7.28
C ILE A 136 -2.78 8.17 -6.55
N VAL A 137 -2.37 9.33 -7.05
CA VAL A 137 -2.74 10.65 -6.52
C VAL A 137 -3.53 11.40 -7.60
N PRO A 138 -4.87 11.34 -7.58
CA PRO A 138 -5.69 12.03 -8.58
C PRO A 138 -5.55 13.56 -8.50
N GLY A 139 -5.74 14.23 -9.64
CA GLY A 139 -5.81 15.69 -9.70
C GLY A 139 -4.46 16.43 -9.67
N GLU A 140 -3.33 15.73 -9.75
CA GLU A 140 -2.04 16.37 -9.99
C GLU A 140 -1.78 16.58 -11.49
N LYS A 141 -1.30 17.77 -11.87
CA LYS A 141 -0.92 18.05 -13.27
C LYS A 141 0.28 17.22 -13.73
N LYS A 142 1.23 17.00 -12.82
CA LYS A 142 2.38 16.11 -13.01
C LYS A 142 2.26 14.98 -12.00
N PRO A 143 2.20 13.70 -12.40
CA PRO A 143 1.96 12.58 -11.49
C PRO A 143 3.22 12.14 -10.75
N ALA A 144 4.10 13.07 -10.35
CA ALA A 144 5.39 12.77 -9.73
C ALA A 144 5.23 11.99 -8.41
N ARG A 145 4.13 12.22 -7.67
CA ARG A 145 3.85 11.51 -6.43
C ARG A 145 3.07 10.20 -6.60
N SER A 146 2.64 9.88 -7.82
CA SER A 146 2.02 8.58 -8.13
C SER A 146 3.08 7.52 -8.41
N CYS A 147 3.75 7.08 -7.35
CA CYS A 147 4.96 6.28 -7.40
C CYS A 147 4.70 4.76 -7.52
N PHE A 148 5.62 4.07 -8.20
CA PHE A 148 5.55 2.64 -8.47
C PHE A 148 6.17 1.81 -7.36
N GLN A 149 5.79 0.54 -7.28
CA GLN A 149 6.44 -0.47 -6.42
C GLN A 149 6.57 -0.01 -4.95
N VAL A 150 5.47 0.47 -4.38
CA VAL A 150 5.41 0.92 -2.99
C VAL A 150 5.79 -0.23 -2.04
N THR A 151 6.62 0.06 -1.05
CA THR A 151 7.14 -0.93 -0.08
C THR A 151 6.85 -0.53 1.37
N ASP A 152 6.92 0.76 1.68
CA ASP A 152 6.68 1.27 3.03
C ASP A 152 5.80 2.53 3.00
N ILE A 153 4.89 2.61 3.96
CA ILE A 153 4.14 3.79 4.36
C ILE A 153 4.53 4.10 5.80
N ILE A 154 5.14 5.27 6.02
CA ILE A 154 5.74 5.64 7.30
C ILE A 154 5.11 6.94 7.79
N ILE A 155 4.55 6.92 8.99
CA ILE A 155 3.97 8.11 9.61
C ILE A 155 5.02 8.77 10.51
N GLY A 156 5.22 10.06 10.33
CA GLY A 156 6.15 10.86 11.12
C GLY A 156 5.58 12.23 11.49
N ALA A 157 6.34 12.97 12.28
CA ALA A 157 6.08 14.36 12.61
C ALA A 157 7.29 15.22 12.24
N ALA A 158 7.05 16.36 11.59
CA ALA A 158 8.10 17.34 11.36
C ALA A 158 8.57 17.92 12.71
N LYS A 159 9.88 18.13 12.85
CA LYS A 159 10.51 18.71 14.04
C LYS A 159 10.83 20.18 13.84
#